data_AF-A0AAF0Z8T1-F1
#
_entry.id   AF-A0AAF0Z8T1-F1
#
_cell.length_a   1.000
_cell.length_b   1.000
_cell.length_c   1.000
_cell.angle_alpha   90.00
_cell.angle_beta   90.00
_cell.angle_gamma   90.00
#
_symmetry.space_group_name_H-M   'P 1'
#
loop_
_entity.id
_entity.type
_entity.pdbx_description
1 polymer ?
#
loop_
_entity_poly.entity_id
_entity_poly.type
_entity_poly.pdbx_seq_one_letter_code
_entity_poly.pdbx_strand_id
1 'polypeptide(L)'
;MKTFNLRHAVVIAVAFGLAQAVMPVLGWALGTRFADSIVSVDHWVAFGLLAIIGAKMIWEAVRPGEDDAVDTDSLDLRELGLLAVATSIDALAVGISLAFLDVPIVGAAALIGVTTAALAFVGVVVGRRVGARVGRPAEIFGGLVLIGIGTSIVLEHTGVL
;
A
#
# COMPACT_ATOMS: atom_id res chain seq x y z
N MET A 1 -10.67 14.24 -26.89
CA MET A 1 -10.95 13.69 -25.56
C MET A 1 -10.53 12.23 -25.57
N LYS A 2 -9.36 11.91 -25.00
CA LYS A 2 -8.74 10.57 -25.10
C LYS A 2 -9.64 9.50 -24.45
N THR A 3 -9.77 8.34 -25.09
CA THR A 3 -10.68 7.26 -24.72
C THR A 3 -10.28 6.64 -23.38
N PHE A 4 -11.21 6.67 -22.42
CA PHE A 4 -11.09 5.95 -21.15
C PHE A 4 -10.94 4.46 -21.43
N ASN A 5 -9.78 3.88 -21.11
CA ASN A 5 -9.61 2.44 -21.20
C ASN A 5 -10.06 1.81 -19.89
N LEU A 6 -11.37 1.53 -19.78
CA LEU A 6 -11.97 0.83 -18.63
C LEU A 6 -11.20 -0.45 -18.28
N ARG A 7 -10.57 -1.09 -19.28
CA ARG A 7 -9.71 -2.26 -19.08
C ARG A 7 -8.53 -1.95 -18.15
N HIS A 8 -7.94 -0.76 -18.24
CA HIS A 8 -6.81 -0.39 -17.39
C HIS A 8 -7.22 -0.25 -15.92
N ALA A 9 -8.35 0.42 -15.67
CA ALA A 9 -8.90 0.55 -14.31
C ALA A 9 -9.25 -0.82 -13.71
N VAL A 10 -9.80 -1.74 -14.52
CA VAL A 10 -10.09 -3.11 -14.09
C VAL A 10 -8.81 -3.89 -13.81
N VAL A 11 -7.79 -3.79 -14.68
CA VAL A 11 -6.50 -4.48 -14.48
C VAL A 11 -5.83 -4.01 -13.19
N ILE A 12 -5.80 -2.70 -12.92
CA ILE A 12 -5.25 -2.15 -11.67
C ILE A 12 -6.04 -2.66 -10.47
N ALA A 13 -7.37 -2.53 -10.52
CA ALA A 13 -8.26 -2.96 -9.43
C ALA A 13 -8.10 -4.45 -9.10
N VAL A 14 -8.03 -5.30 -10.12
CA VAL A 14 -7.84 -6.75 -9.93
C VAL A 14 -6.43 -7.06 -9.45
N ALA A 15 -5.40 -6.41 -9.97
CA ALA A 15 -4.02 -6.63 -9.55
C ALA A 15 -3.82 -6.31 -8.06
N PHE A 16 -4.26 -5.12 -7.61
CA PHE A 16 -4.21 -4.76 -6.19
C PHE A 16 -5.18 -5.61 -5.36
N GLY A 17 -6.40 -5.85 -5.82
CA GLY A 17 -7.35 -6.69 -5.07
C GLY A 17 -6.83 -8.10 -4.80
N LEU A 18 -6.21 -8.74 -5.81
CA LEU A 18 -5.64 -10.07 -5.67
C LEU A 18 -4.38 -10.07 -4.82
N ALA A 19 -3.46 -9.13 -5.03
CA ALA A 19 -2.25 -9.03 -4.23
C ALA A 19 -2.59 -8.85 -2.74
N GLN A 20 -3.52 -7.94 -2.43
CA GLN A 20 -3.96 -7.68 -1.06
C GLN A 20 -4.87 -8.76 -0.47
N ALA A 21 -5.47 -9.64 -1.27
CA ALA A 21 -6.15 -10.84 -0.77
C ALA A 21 -5.15 -11.95 -0.43
N VAL A 22 -4.08 -12.11 -1.23
CA VAL A 22 -3.10 -13.19 -1.05
C VAL A 22 -2.17 -12.90 0.13
N MET A 23 -1.76 -11.64 0.31
CA MET A 23 -0.75 -11.27 1.32
C MET A 23 -1.17 -11.51 2.77
N PRO A 24 -2.41 -11.21 3.22
CA PRO A 24 -2.85 -11.54 4.57
C PRO A 24 -2.81 -13.04 4.85
N VAL A 25 -3.14 -13.87 3.85
CA VAL A 25 -3.08 -15.33 3.97
C VAL A 25 -1.64 -15.81 4.13
N LEU A 26 -0.70 -15.23 3.37
CA LEU A 26 0.73 -15.51 3.51
C LEU A 26 1.26 -15.06 4.88
N GLY A 27 0.91 -13.85 5.33
CA GLY A 27 1.25 -13.34 6.65
C GLY A 27 0.71 -14.24 7.77
N TRP A 28 -0.55 -14.68 7.65
CA TRP A 28 -1.16 -15.60 8.61
C TRP A 28 -0.45 -16.96 8.64
N ALA A 29 -0.10 -17.51 7.47
CA ALA A 29 0.63 -18.77 7.36
C ALA A 29 2.05 -18.68 7.93
N LEU A 30 2.70 -17.51 7.84
CA LEU A 30 4.00 -17.25 8.46
C LEU A 30 3.86 -17.08 9.99
N GLY A 31 2.91 -16.25 10.45
CA GLY A 31 2.67 -15.98 11.87
C GLY A 31 2.30 -17.23 12.67
N THR A 32 1.47 -18.11 12.11
CA THR A 32 1.11 -19.40 12.74
C THR A 32 2.27 -20.40 12.82
N ARG A 33 3.28 -20.29 11.94
CA ARG A 33 4.46 -21.18 11.93
C ARG A 33 5.65 -20.66 12.72
N PHE A 34 5.73 -19.34 12.91
CA PHE A 34 6.87 -18.66 13.53
C PHE A 34 6.48 -17.85 14.79
N ALA A 35 5.39 -18.24 15.46
CA ALA A 35 4.83 -17.55 16.63
C ALA A 35 5.87 -17.23 17.73
N ASP A 36 6.87 -18.11 17.92
CA ASP A 36 7.91 -17.94 18.95
C ASP A 36 9.11 -17.06 18.53
N SER A 37 9.28 -16.72 17.24
CA SER A 37 10.48 -16.00 16.73
C SER A 37 10.21 -14.58 16.21
N ILE A 38 8.96 -14.18 15.99
CA ILE A 38 8.60 -12.90 15.35
C ILE A 38 8.51 -11.72 16.34
N VAL A 39 8.29 -11.98 17.63
CA VAL A 39 7.94 -10.95 18.63
C VAL A 39 9.03 -9.86 18.83
N SER A 40 10.29 -10.13 18.48
CA SER A 40 11.41 -9.20 18.74
C SER A 40 11.93 -8.43 17.52
N VAL A 41 11.53 -8.78 16.28
CA VAL A 41 12.10 -8.21 15.05
C VAL A 41 11.14 -7.24 14.34
N ASP A 42 9.85 -7.26 14.69
CA ASP A 42 8.76 -6.61 13.93
C ASP A 42 8.85 -5.07 13.85
N HIS A 43 9.19 -4.42 14.96
CA HIS A 43 9.02 -2.97 15.09
C HIS A 43 10.04 -2.13 14.30
N TRP A 44 11.32 -2.53 14.30
CA TRP A 44 12.36 -1.80 13.58
C TRP A 44 12.26 -1.98 12.06
N VAL A 45 11.78 -3.15 11.61
CA VAL A 45 11.59 -3.44 10.19
C VAL A 45 10.37 -2.67 9.64
N ALA A 46 9.26 -2.65 10.38
CA ALA A 46 8.08 -1.85 10.01
C ALA A 46 8.40 -0.35 9.93
N PHE A 47 9.10 0.20 10.93
CA PHE A 47 9.54 1.59 10.93
C PHE A 47 10.45 1.91 9.74
N GLY A 48 11.46 1.07 9.49
CA GLY A 48 12.39 1.27 8.37
C GLY A 48 11.68 1.29 7.02
N LEU A 49 10.72 0.38 6.80
CA LEU A 49 9.96 0.31 5.57
C LEU A 49 9.05 1.54 5.36
N LEU A 50 8.27 1.92 6.39
CA LEU A 50 7.40 3.09 6.38
C LEU A 50 8.18 4.39 6.15
N ALA A 51 9.34 4.54 6.82
CA ALA A 51 10.20 5.70 6.67
C ALA A 51 10.78 5.80 5.24
N ILE A 52 11.23 4.68 4.65
CA ILE A 52 11.78 4.65 3.29
C ILE A 52 10.71 4.99 2.26
N ILE A 53 9.53 4.38 2.34
CA ILE A 53 8.43 4.62 1.38
C ILE A 53 7.94 6.07 1.51
N GLY A 54 7.70 6.54 2.74
CA GLY A 54 7.28 7.92 3.00
C GLY A 54 8.29 8.96 2.52
N ALA A 55 9.59 8.74 2.76
CA ALA A 55 10.64 9.62 2.28
C ALA A 55 10.75 9.62 0.75
N LYS A 56 10.59 8.47 0.09
CA LYS A 56 10.58 8.36 -1.38
C LYS A 56 9.43 9.16 -1.99
N MET A 57 8.21 9.03 -1.44
CA MET A 57 7.04 9.79 -1.91
C MET A 57 7.25 11.30 -1.78
N ILE A 58 7.80 11.77 -0.65
CA ILE A 58 8.10 13.20 -0.47
C ILE A 58 9.19 13.65 -1.45
N TRP A 59 10.22 12.84 -1.67
CA TRP A 59 11.30 13.17 -2.58
C TRP A 59 10.81 13.27 -4.04
N GLU A 60 9.95 12.35 -4.48
CA GLU A 60 9.29 12.38 -5.80
C GLU A 60 8.38 13.61 -5.94
N ALA A 61 7.63 13.96 -4.91
CA ALA A 61 6.73 15.11 -4.94
C ALA A 61 7.44 16.48 -4.90
N VAL A 62 8.62 16.57 -4.26
CA VAL A 62 9.37 17.83 -4.06
C VAL A 62 10.36 18.10 -5.18
N ARG A 63 10.81 17.07 -5.92
CA ARG A 63 11.75 17.23 -7.03
C ARG A 63 10.97 17.50 -8.33
N PRO A 64 11.08 18.71 -8.94
CA PRO A 64 10.49 18.94 -10.26
C PRO A 64 11.37 18.25 -11.30
N GLY A 65 11.07 16.99 -11.59
CA GLY A 65 11.60 16.26 -12.74
C GLY A 65 10.77 16.58 -13.99
N GLU A 66 11.44 16.71 -15.13
CA GLU A 66 10.92 17.12 -16.45
C GLU A 66 9.94 16.14 -17.12
N ASP A 67 8.98 15.55 -16.40
CA ASP A 67 7.95 14.67 -16.97
C ASP A 67 6.56 14.97 -16.36
N ASP A 68 6.17 16.25 -16.32
CA ASP A 68 4.78 16.67 -16.02
C ASP A 68 3.76 16.25 -17.13
N ALA A 69 4.15 15.30 -17.98
CA ALA A 69 3.27 14.52 -18.84
C ALA A 69 3.58 13.02 -18.65
N VAL A 70 3.25 12.47 -17.46
CA VAL A 70 3.07 11.02 -17.34
C VAL A 70 2.06 10.61 -18.41
N ASP A 71 2.55 9.92 -19.43
CA ASP A 71 1.74 9.41 -20.53
C ASP A 71 0.82 8.34 -19.95
N THR A 72 -0.34 8.80 -19.47
CA THR A 72 -1.37 8.00 -18.78
C THR A 72 -2.03 6.98 -19.73
N ASP A 73 -1.56 6.88 -20.98
CA ASP A 73 -2.00 5.91 -21.98
C ASP A 73 -1.25 4.57 -21.88
N SER A 74 -0.07 4.48 -21.23
CA SER A 74 0.63 3.20 -21.03
C SER A 74 0.52 2.71 -19.59
N LEU A 75 -0.20 1.60 -19.39
CA LEU A 75 -0.06 0.78 -18.19
C LEU A 75 1.36 0.19 -18.16
N ASP A 76 2.25 0.78 -17.37
CA ASP A 76 3.53 0.13 -17.09
C ASP A 76 3.30 -1.00 -16.06
N LEU A 77 3.17 -2.22 -16.58
CA LEU A 77 2.98 -3.41 -15.76
C LEU A 77 4.13 -3.64 -14.76
N ARG A 78 5.34 -3.13 -15.06
CA ARG A 78 6.49 -3.22 -14.16
C ARG A 78 6.32 -2.29 -12.98
N GLU A 79 5.89 -1.07 -13.22
CA GLU A 79 5.58 -0.10 -12.17
C GLU A 79 4.37 -0.56 -11.33
N LEU A 80 3.32 -1.04 -11.99
CA LEU A 80 2.15 -1.62 -11.32
C LEU A 80 2.55 -2.79 -10.42
N GLY A 81 3.42 -3.68 -10.90
CA GLY A 81 3.95 -4.80 -10.12
C GLY A 81 4.78 -4.34 -8.92
N LEU A 82 5.66 -3.35 -9.12
CA LEU A 82 6.46 -2.78 -8.04
C LEU A 82 5.59 -2.14 -6.96
N LEU A 83 4.58 -1.35 -7.36
CA LEU A 83 3.67 -0.68 -6.43
C LEU A 83 2.78 -1.69 -5.70
N ALA A 84 2.25 -2.68 -6.42
CA ALA A 84 1.46 -3.76 -5.83
C ALA A 84 2.27 -4.51 -4.76
N VAL A 85 3.55 -4.83 -5.03
CA VAL A 85 4.44 -5.45 -4.04
C VAL A 85 4.74 -4.51 -2.87
N ALA A 86 5.09 -3.25 -3.13
CA ALA A 86 5.43 -2.29 -2.08
C ALA A 86 4.26 -2.06 -1.11
N THR A 87 3.04 -1.88 -1.63
CA THR A 87 1.82 -1.72 -0.81
C THR A 87 1.38 -3.03 -0.16
N SER A 88 1.71 -4.18 -0.75
CA SER A 88 1.35 -5.51 -0.24
C SER A 88 2.08 -5.92 1.03
N ILE A 89 3.27 -5.37 1.29
CA ILE A 89 4.05 -5.69 2.50
C ILE A 89 3.27 -5.25 3.76
N ASP A 90 2.52 -4.16 3.69
CA ASP A 90 1.63 -3.70 4.77
C ASP A 90 0.51 -4.70 5.07
N ALA A 91 -0.14 -5.23 4.03
CA ALA A 91 -1.18 -6.25 4.17
C ALA A 91 -0.65 -7.58 4.73
N LEU A 92 0.63 -7.90 4.47
CA LEU A 92 1.30 -9.05 5.05
C LEU A 92 1.49 -8.89 6.57
N ALA A 93 1.86 -7.70 7.05
CA ALA A 93 1.97 -7.42 8.49
C ALA A 93 0.62 -7.60 9.20
N VAL A 94 -0.47 -7.06 8.62
CA VAL A 94 -1.84 -7.30 9.12
C VAL A 94 -2.17 -8.80 9.15
N GLY A 95 -1.76 -9.56 8.13
CA GLY A 95 -1.92 -11.01 8.09
C GLY A 95 -1.23 -11.75 9.24
N ILE A 96 -0.02 -11.32 9.61
CA ILE A 96 0.70 -11.86 10.77
C ILE A 96 -0.08 -11.54 12.06
N SER A 97 -0.57 -10.31 12.22
CA SER A 97 -1.40 -9.94 13.38
C SER A 97 -2.67 -10.80 13.46
N LEU A 98 -3.33 -11.05 12.33
CA LEU A 98 -4.51 -11.93 12.25
C LEU A 98 -4.23 -13.39 12.62
N ALA A 99 -2.97 -13.86 12.61
CA ALA A 99 -2.63 -15.20 13.12
C ALA A 99 -2.87 -15.34 14.63
N PHE A 100 -2.84 -14.21 15.36
CA PHE A 100 -3.07 -14.17 16.79
C PHE A 100 -4.51 -13.82 17.16
N LEU A 101 -5.35 -13.48 16.16
CA LEU A 101 -6.78 -13.25 16.34
C LEU A 101 -7.57 -14.47 15.88
N ASP A 102 -8.59 -14.88 16.64
CA ASP A 102 -9.48 -15.99 16.29
C ASP A 102 -10.54 -15.58 15.24
N VAL A 103 -10.05 -15.13 14.07
CA VAL A 103 -10.86 -14.59 12.97
C VAL A 103 -10.68 -15.47 11.73
N PRO A 104 -11.75 -15.77 10.98
CA PRO A 104 -11.63 -16.56 9.76
C PRO A 104 -10.78 -15.84 8.70
N ILE A 105 -9.54 -16.29 8.51
CA ILE A 105 -8.56 -15.65 7.62
C ILE A 105 -9.06 -15.50 6.18
N VAL A 106 -9.77 -16.50 5.66
CA VAL A 106 -10.33 -16.46 4.30
C VAL A 106 -11.36 -15.33 4.17
N GLY A 107 -12.20 -15.13 5.19
CA GLY A 107 -13.18 -14.05 5.21
C GLY A 107 -12.52 -12.68 5.30
N ALA A 108 -11.52 -12.53 6.18
CA ALA A 108 -10.76 -11.30 6.33
C ALA A 108 -9.99 -10.93 5.03
N ALA A 109 -9.27 -11.90 4.45
CA ALA A 109 -8.52 -11.72 3.21
C ALA A 109 -9.44 -11.37 2.02
N ALA A 110 -10.59 -12.04 1.90
CA ALA A 110 -11.55 -11.74 0.85
C ALA A 110 -12.12 -10.31 1.00
N LEU A 111 -12.46 -9.90 2.23
CA LEU A 111 -12.95 -8.55 2.49
C LEU A 111 -11.90 -7.49 2.15
N ILE A 112 -10.65 -7.68 2.58
CA ILE A 112 -9.54 -6.78 2.25
C ILE A 112 -9.38 -6.68 0.73
N GLY A 113 -9.24 -7.80 0.03
CA GLY A 113 -9.05 -7.80 -1.42
C GLY A 113 -10.20 -7.16 -2.21
N VAL A 114 -11.45 -7.44 -1.85
CA VAL A 114 -12.63 -6.83 -2.50
C VAL A 114 -12.69 -5.33 -2.26
N THR A 115 -12.44 -4.90 -1.01
CA THR A 115 -12.48 -3.48 -0.66
C THR A 115 -11.35 -2.73 -1.37
N THR A 116 -10.13 -3.30 -1.41
CA THR A 116 -9.00 -2.73 -2.16
C THR A 116 -9.30 -2.66 -3.65
N ALA A 117 -9.88 -3.71 -4.25
CA ALA A 117 -10.24 -3.68 -5.67
C ALA A 117 -11.27 -2.57 -5.97
N ALA A 118 -12.30 -2.45 -5.14
CA ALA A 118 -13.31 -1.41 -5.29
C ALA A 118 -12.70 0.00 -5.15
N LEU A 119 -11.87 0.22 -4.13
CA LEU A 119 -11.21 1.50 -3.91
C LEU A 119 -10.20 1.84 -5.01
N ALA A 120 -9.42 0.88 -5.49
CA ALA A 120 -8.50 1.08 -6.60
C ALA A 120 -9.24 1.44 -7.90
N PHE A 121 -10.35 0.75 -8.20
CA PHE A 121 -11.19 1.08 -9.35
C PHE A 121 -11.74 2.51 -9.26
N VAL A 122 -12.33 2.87 -8.11
CA VAL A 122 -12.84 4.23 -7.86
C VAL A 122 -11.70 5.24 -7.93
N GLY A 123 -10.55 4.93 -7.34
CA GLY A 123 -9.36 5.77 -7.32
C GLY A 123 -8.85 6.11 -8.72
N VAL A 124 -8.79 5.14 -9.64
CA VAL A 124 -8.42 5.39 -11.04
C VAL A 124 -9.44 6.28 -11.74
N VAL A 125 -10.74 6.05 -11.52
CA VAL A 125 -11.83 6.82 -12.14
C VAL A 125 -11.89 8.27 -11.62
N VAL A 126 -11.66 8.48 -10.33
CA VAL A 126 -11.64 9.80 -9.67
C VAL A 126 -10.32 10.52 -9.96
N GLY A 127 -9.20 9.81 -9.84
CA GLY A 127 -7.84 10.32 -10.07
C GLY A 127 -7.68 10.93 -11.45
N ARG A 128 -8.33 10.38 -12.48
CA ARG A 128 -8.33 11.01 -13.82
C ARG A 128 -8.99 12.38 -13.87
N ARG A 129 -10.05 12.61 -13.07
CA ARG A 129 -10.77 13.90 -13.05
C ARG A 129 -10.05 14.97 -12.23
N VAL A 130 -9.27 14.55 -11.24
CA VAL A 130 -8.70 15.42 -10.20
C VAL A 130 -7.16 15.49 -10.27
N GLY A 131 -6.52 14.59 -11.02
CA GLY A 131 -5.09 14.29 -10.97
C GLY A 131 -4.16 15.46 -11.23
N ALA A 132 -4.46 16.32 -12.21
CA ALA A 132 -3.58 17.44 -12.54
C ALA A 132 -3.54 18.55 -11.47
N ARG A 133 -4.54 18.66 -10.58
CA ARG A 133 -4.57 19.68 -9.51
C ARG A 133 -4.28 19.13 -8.12
N VAL A 134 -4.53 17.83 -7.89
CA VAL A 134 -4.48 17.23 -6.56
C VAL A 134 -3.36 16.18 -6.42
N GLY A 135 -2.70 15.76 -7.50
CA GLY A 135 -1.62 14.76 -7.46
C GLY A 135 -0.48 15.13 -6.51
N ARG A 136 0.24 16.23 -6.78
CA ARG A 136 1.35 16.69 -5.92
C ARG A 136 0.95 16.91 -4.45
N PRO A 137 -0.14 17.65 -4.11
CA PRO A 137 -0.49 17.82 -2.70
C PRO A 137 -0.95 16.52 -2.02
N ALA A 138 -1.60 15.60 -2.74
CA ALA A 138 -1.99 14.29 -2.18
C ALA A 138 -0.77 13.40 -1.88
N GLU A 139 0.26 13.44 -2.73
CA GLU A 139 1.49 12.68 -2.54
C GLU A 139 2.30 13.17 -1.34
N ILE A 140 2.45 14.50 -1.20
CA ILE A 140 3.10 15.11 -0.03
C ILE A 140 2.34 14.77 1.26
N PHE A 141 1.01 14.89 1.24
CA PHE A 141 0.18 14.59 2.41
C PHE A 141 0.27 13.10 2.78
N GLY A 142 0.20 12.20 1.81
CA GLY A 142 0.36 10.76 2.03
C GLY A 142 1.73 10.41 2.63
N GLY A 143 2.81 10.99 2.10
CA GLY A 143 4.16 10.80 2.64
C GLY A 143 4.31 11.29 4.08
N LEU A 144 3.76 12.48 4.40
CA LEU A 144 3.76 13.01 5.77
C LEU A 144 2.99 12.12 6.75
N VAL A 145 1.82 11.62 6.35
CA VAL A 145 1.03 10.69 7.17
C VAL A 145 1.81 9.40 7.41
N LEU A 146 2.47 8.84 6.39
CA LEU A 146 3.27 7.61 6.53
C LEU A 146 4.42 7.78 7.52
N ILE A 147 5.17 8.89 7.41
CA ILE A 147 6.26 9.21 8.33
C ILE A 147 5.72 9.42 9.75
N GLY A 148 4.56 10.07 9.88
CA GLY A 148 3.88 10.25 11.17
C GLY A 148 3.55 8.92 11.83
N ILE A 149 2.90 8.00 11.10
CA ILE A 149 2.55 6.66 11.59
C ILE A 149 3.82 5.89 12.01
N GLY A 150 4.87 5.89 11.17
CA GLY A 150 6.13 5.24 11.50
C GLY A 150 6.77 5.81 12.76
N THR A 151 6.77 7.14 12.91
CA THR A 151 7.30 7.80 14.10
C THR A 151 6.50 7.44 15.36
N SER A 152 5.18 7.38 15.27
CA SER A 152 4.31 6.97 16.38
C SER A 152 4.61 5.54 16.86
N ILE A 153 4.81 4.59 15.95
CA ILE A 153 5.15 3.20 16.31
C ILE A 153 6.44 3.13 17.14
N VAL A 154 7.46 3.91 16.78
CA VAL A 154 8.75 3.95 17.50
C VAL A 154 8.60 4.59 18.88
N LEU A 155 7.84 5.68 18.98
CA LEU A 155 7.63 6.39 20.25
C LEU A 155 6.86 5.54 21.27
N GLU A 156 5.82 4.83 20.82
CA GLU A 156 5.03 3.91 21.65
C GLU A 156 5.88 2.74 22.15
N HIS A 157 6.84 2.26 21.35
CA HIS A 157 7.75 1.18 21.75
C HIS A 157 8.98 1.62 22.58
N THR A 158 9.35 2.90 22.54
CA THR A 158 10.44 3.46 23.38
C THR A 158 9.94 3.96 24.74
N GLY A 159 8.64 3.84 25.02
CA GLY A 159 8.03 4.20 26.32
C GLY A 159 8.04 5.70 26.59
N VAL A 160 8.15 6.51 25.53
CA VAL A 160 8.06 7.98 25.62
C VAL A 160 6.59 8.45 25.59
N LEU A 161 5.68 7.58 25.12
CA LEU A 161 4.22 7.74 25.12
C LEU A 161 3.54 6.50 25.72
#